data_AF-A0A972EMH8-F1
#
_entry.id   AF-A0A972EMH8-F1
#
_cell.length_a   1.000
_cell.length_b   1.000
_cell.length_c   1.000
_cell.angle_alpha   90.00
_cell.angle_beta   90.00
_cell.angle_gamma   90.00
#
_symmetry.space_group_name_H-M   'P 1'
#
loop_
_entity.id
_entity.type
_entity.pdbx_description
1 polymer ?
#
loop_
_entity_poly.entity_id
_entity_poly.type
_entity_poly.pdbx_seq_one_letter_code
_entity_poly.pdbx_strand_id
1 'polypeptide(L)'
;MFDSFVIEKVCAELEARILNRRVQRISLLAKDRFAIKFGTKEYLVIDMSPQSYHISLRPDRPVDQSLVTGLYTGMRKHLSGARLLSVRQIDFDRTVEMRFGNLNSIMEPVELILYLEMMGRHANAILVGPDGLIIQALKFSDLEQHPIEMGMPYSPFAARKRDPFDADDDFTNALEYKGFTRALLRILPTEIKQGSIADVSRWILNSDRPSIYVADDRYRDYHIFTNDELALVETEDIFHAMNMYYAQQPDHSKTSQIANYRQLINSRLKQVEDKLHRLAETAREYAQAEIYKQQADILYANLYSIKPRQSVFEGYDFSNQPIQIELDPSQTATQNAQALYERYQKMIRGSKSVLQQQALARKEKTTLEQLLYDLENITQTSEVEEFEQVLINQGIIKKTKKTSRSTKSAPL
;
A
#
# COMPACT_ATOMS: atom_id res chain seq x y z
N MET A 1 12.90 -3.83 16.94
CA MET A 1 13.80 -4.75 17.66
C MET A 1 14.23 -6.00 16.88
N PHE A 2 13.57 -6.41 15.78
CA PHE A 2 13.91 -7.66 15.07
C PHE A 2 15.32 -7.67 14.43
N ASP A 3 16.32 -8.06 15.21
CA ASP A 3 17.75 -8.06 14.85
C ASP A 3 18.32 -9.49 14.67
N SER A 4 19.61 -9.59 14.35
CA SER A 4 20.25 -10.87 14.04
C SER A 4 20.22 -11.86 15.20
N PHE A 5 20.30 -11.39 16.45
CA PHE A 5 20.28 -12.26 17.63
C PHE A 5 18.90 -12.87 17.84
N VAL A 6 17.85 -12.05 17.68
CA VAL A 6 16.47 -12.52 17.72
C VAL A 6 16.20 -13.52 16.59
N ILE A 7 16.71 -13.26 15.37
CA ILE A 7 16.54 -14.15 14.22
C ILE A 7 17.16 -15.53 14.47
N GLU A 8 18.34 -15.58 15.07
CA GLU A 8 19.00 -16.85 15.40
C GLU A 8 18.11 -17.69 16.34
N LYS A 9 17.59 -17.09 17.41
CA LYS A 9 16.66 -17.78 18.32
C LYS A 9 15.37 -18.20 17.63
N VAL A 10 14.81 -17.33 16.79
CA VAL A 10 13.62 -17.62 16.00
C VAL A 10 13.85 -18.80 15.06
N CYS A 11 14.99 -18.88 14.38
CA CYS A 11 15.32 -20.02 13.51
C CYS A 11 15.37 -21.31 14.32
N ALA A 12 16.07 -21.31 15.47
CA ALA A 12 16.14 -22.46 16.37
C ALA A 12 14.76 -22.93 16.86
N GLU A 13 13.88 -21.99 17.25
CA GLU A 13 12.51 -22.32 17.67
C GLU A 13 11.63 -22.84 16.51
N LEU A 14 11.80 -22.31 15.29
CA LEU A 14 11.12 -22.85 14.09
C LEU A 14 11.57 -24.28 13.82
N GLU A 15 12.86 -24.57 13.90
CA GLU A 15 13.35 -25.93 13.70
C GLU A 15 12.81 -26.88 14.77
N ALA A 16 12.80 -26.47 16.04
CA ALA A 16 12.24 -27.27 17.12
C ALA A 16 10.74 -27.58 16.94
N ARG A 17 9.96 -26.64 16.39
CA ARG A 17 8.49 -26.74 16.33
C ARG A 17 7.93 -27.27 15.01
N ILE A 18 8.54 -26.92 13.87
CA ILE A 18 7.95 -27.16 12.54
C ILE A 18 8.87 -27.84 11.53
N LEU A 19 10.13 -28.15 11.86
CA LEU A 19 11.02 -28.93 10.98
C LEU A 19 10.37 -30.25 10.58
N ASN A 20 10.64 -30.70 9.35
CA ASN A 20 10.12 -31.95 8.78
C ASN A 20 8.59 -32.01 8.64
N ARG A 21 7.84 -30.95 8.98
CA ARG A 21 6.40 -30.86 8.74
C ARG A 21 6.12 -30.42 7.30
N ARG A 22 4.95 -30.82 6.79
CA ARG A 22 4.48 -30.43 5.46
C ARG A 22 3.67 -29.14 5.51
N VAL A 23 3.84 -28.30 4.49
CA VAL A 23 3.01 -27.14 4.22
C VAL A 23 1.60 -27.60 3.86
N GLN A 24 0.64 -27.33 4.73
CA GLN A 24 -0.76 -27.72 4.54
C GLN A 24 -1.57 -26.66 3.79
N ARG A 25 -1.27 -25.39 4.05
CA ARG A 25 -1.98 -24.26 3.47
C ARG A 25 -1.08 -23.05 3.45
N ILE A 26 -1.24 -22.22 2.42
CA ILE A 26 -0.65 -20.90 2.33
C ILE A 26 -1.80 -19.90 2.16
N SER A 27 -1.84 -18.88 3.02
CA SER A 27 -2.84 -17.81 3.03
C SER A 27 -2.15 -16.46 2.78
N LEU A 28 -2.88 -15.53 2.17
CA LEU A 28 -2.42 -14.16 1.95
C LEU A 28 -3.15 -13.25 2.93
N LEU A 29 -2.41 -12.62 3.84
CA LEU A 29 -2.99 -11.79 4.90
C LEU A 29 -2.98 -10.30 4.54
N ALA A 30 -2.02 -9.89 3.72
CA ALA A 30 -1.91 -8.57 3.08
C ALA A 30 -0.96 -8.69 1.88
N LYS A 31 -0.73 -7.62 1.12
CA LYS A 31 0.17 -7.63 -0.05
C LYS A 31 1.57 -8.20 0.26
N ASP A 32 2.06 -7.95 1.47
CA ASP A 32 3.39 -8.24 2.01
C ASP A 32 3.34 -9.11 3.28
N ARG A 33 2.18 -9.69 3.60
CA ARG A 33 1.99 -10.55 4.78
C ARG A 33 1.37 -11.88 4.37
N PHE A 34 2.02 -12.98 4.75
CA PHE A 34 1.62 -14.34 4.39
C PHE A 34 1.50 -15.20 5.64
N ALA A 35 0.74 -16.28 5.55
CA ALA A 35 0.75 -17.34 6.56
C ALA A 35 0.92 -18.71 5.93
N ILE A 36 1.82 -19.52 6.49
CA ILE A 36 2.06 -20.90 6.09
C ILE A 36 1.67 -21.82 7.25
N LYS A 37 0.72 -22.72 7.01
CA LYS A 37 0.24 -23.66 8.01
C LYS A 37 1.10 -24.93 8.03
N PHE A 38 1.59 -25.28 9.22
CA PHE A 38 2.27 -26.53 9.53
C PHE A 38 1.51 -27.29 10.62
N GLY A 39 1.23 -28.59 10.43
CA GLY A 39 0.52 -29.39 11.44
C GLY A 39 -0.86 -28.83 11.82
N THR A 40 -1.31 -29.03 13.06
CA THR A 40 -2.67 -28.65 13.48
C THR A 40 -2.79 -27.20 13.95
N LYS A 41 -1.80 -26.72 14.70
CA LYS A 41 -1.84 -25.42 15.42
C LYS A 41 -0.80 -24.40 14.96
N GLU A 42 0.14 -24.74 14.08
CA GLU A 42 1.25 -23.82 13.76
C GLU A 42 0.96 -23.02 12.48
N TYR A 43 0.72 -21.72 12.63
CA TYR A 43 0.74 -20.78 11.52
C TYR A 43 2.02 -19.95 11.58
N LEU A 44 2.92 -20.18 10.63
CA LEU A 44 4.06 -19.31 10.41
C LEU A 44 3.58 -18.06 9.67
N VAL A 45 3.48 -16.95 10.40
CA VAL A 45 3.22 -15.63 9.85
C VAL A 45 4.54 -15.05 9.37
N ILE A 46 4.55 -14.59 8.12
CA ILE A 46 5.66 -13.88 7.49
C ILE A 46 5.15 -12.49 7.14
N ASP A 47 5.57 -11.49 7.91
CA ASP A 47 5.30 -10.08 7.66
C ASP A 47 6.56 -9.45 7.05
N MET A 48 6.45 -8.88 5.86
CA MET A 48 7.53 -8.19 5.16
C MET A 48 7.23 -6.69 5.00
N SER A 49 6.32 -6.14 5.81
CA SER A 49 6.04 -4.71 5.81
C SER A 49 7.27 -3.92 6.30
N PRO A 50 7.63 -2.79 5.67
CA PRO A 50 8.90 -2.09 5.94
C PRO A 50 9.16 -1.69 7.40
N GLN A 51 8.09 -1.50 8.20
CA GLN A 51 8.17 -1.02 9.58
C GLN A 51 7.95 -2.14 10.62
N SER A 52 7.42 -3.29 10.21
CA SER A 52 7.01 -4.37 11.11
C SER A 52 7.46 -5.75 10.66
N TYR A 53 8.44 -5.86 9.75
CA TYR A 53 8.88 -7.15 9.25
C TYR A 53 9.26 -8.09 10.41
N HIS A 54 8.74 -9.31 10.37
CA HIS A 54 9.04 -10.38 11.31
C HIS A 54 8.52 -11.72 10.79
N ILE A 55 9.03 -12.80 11.37
CA ILE A 55 8.44 -14.13 11.25
C ILE A 55 8.05 -14.64 12.63
N SER A 56 6.82 -15.11 12.79
CA SER A 56 6.39 -15.70 14.07
C SER A 56 5.46 -16.89 13.90
N LEU A 57 5.50 -17.81 14.87
CA LEU A 57 4.48 -18.84 15.00
C LEU A 57 3.30 -18.32 15.81
N ARG A 58 2.09 -18.62 15.32
CA ARG A 58 0.83 -18.27 15.97
C ARG A 58 -0.14 -19.45 16.00
N PRO A 59 -0.90 -19.62 17.09
CA PRO A 59 -1.93 -20.66 17.20
C PRO A 59 -3.25 -20.27 16.51
N ASP A 60 -3.54 -18.97 16.43
CA ASP A 60 -4.75 -18.45 15.84
C ASP A 60 -4.72 -18.58 14.31
N ARG A 61 -5.86 -18.97 13.75
CA ARG A 61 -6.00 -19.05 12.30
C ARG A 61 -6.11 -17.62 11.74
N PRO A 62 -5.17 -17.19 10.90
CA PRO A 62 -5.26 -15.86 10.33
C PRO A 62 -6.34 -15.80 9.24
N VAL A 63 -6.93 -14.62 9.06
CA VAL A 63 -7.98 -14.35 8.08
C VAL A 63 -7.36 -14.16 6.70
N ASP A 64 -7.79 -14.98 5.74
CA ASP A 64 -7.31 -14.94 4.36
C ASP A 64 -7.96 -13.78 3.61
N GLN A 65 -7.18 -12.93 2.95
CA GLN A 65 -7.69 -11.84 2.13
C GLN A 65 -8.08 -12.32 0.74
N SER A 66 -9.02 -11.62 0.10
CA SER A 66 -9.43 -11.91 -1.29
C SER A 66 -8.48 -11.35 -2.37
N LEU A 67 -7.23 -11.09 -1.99
CA LEU A 67 -6.16 -10.60 -2.86
C LEU A 67 -5.39 -11.77 -3.50
N VAL A 68 -4.67 -11.50 -4.60
CA VAL A 68 -3.71 -12.42 -5.20
C VAL A 68 -2.44 -11.64 -5.57
N THR A 69 -1.27 -12.12 -5.14
CA THR A 69 0.05 -11.57 -5.52
C THR A 69 0.88 -12.62 -6.24
N GLY A 70 1.89 -12.18 -7.01
CA GLY A 70 2.83 -13.07 -7.70
C GLY A 70 3.46 -14.08 -6.74
N LEU A 71 4.11 -13.59 -5.68
CA LEU A 71 4.74 -14.45 -4.67
C LEU A 71 3.76 -15.42 -4.01
N TYR A 72 2.55 -14.98 -3.66
CA TYR A 72 1.52 -15.87 -3.14
C TYR A 72 1.22 -17.04 -4.10
N THR A 73 1.05 -16.75 -5.39
CA THR A 73 0.79 -17.80 -6.39
C THR A 73 1.99 -18.72 -6.59
N GLY A 74 3.21 -18.18 -6.59
CA GLY A 74 4.45 -18.95 -6.67
C GLY A 74 4.60 -19.90 -5.49
N MET A 75 4.49 -19.38 -4.26
CA MET A 75 4.54 -20.21 -3.05
C MET A 75 3.45 -21.29 -3.07
N ARG A 76 2.21 -20.97 -3.44
CA ARG A 76 1.14 -21.99 -3.54
C ARG A 76 1.44 -23.06 -4.57
N LYS A 77 1.95 -22.69 -5.74
CA LYS A 77 2.25 -23.65 -6.81
C LYS A 77 3.40 -24.60 -6.42
N HIS A 78 4.43 -24.08 -5.76
CA HIS A 78 5.69 -24.81 -5.56
C HIS A 78 5.85 -25.38 -4.14
N LEU A 79 5.39 -24.67 -3.11
CA LEU A 79 5.57 -25.06 -1.70
C LEU A 79 4.38 -25.83 -1.11
N SER A 80 3.20 -25.87 -1.77
CA SER A 80 2.07 -26.65 -1.24
C SER A 80 2.42 -28.13 -1.13
N GLY A 81 2.23 -28.72 0.05
CA GLY A 81 2.60 -30.11 0.34
C GLY A 81 4.09 -30.33 0.57
N ALA A 82 4.95 -29.33 0.30
CA ALA A 82 6.39 -29.44 0.49
C ALA A 82 6.73 -29.60 1.98
N ARG A 83 7.81 -30.32 2.26
CA ARG A 83 8.31 -30.58 3.61
C ARG A 83 9.39 -29.55 3.94
N LEU A 84 9.28 -28.88 5.08
CA LEU A 84 10.34 -28.00 5.57
C LEU A 84 11.56 -28.84 5.96
N LEU A 85 12.71 -28.57 5.34
CA LEU A 85 13.96 -29.32 5.51
C LEU A 85 14.96 -28.63 6.42
N SER A 86 15.00 -27.30 6.42
CA SER A 86 15.85 -26.50 7.31
C SER A 86 15.34 -25.05 7.39
N VAL A 87 15.68 -24.37 8.48
CA VAL A 87 15.52 -22.93 8.64
C VAL A 87 16.80 -22.38 9.25
N ARG A 88 17.50 -21.51 8.52
CA ARG A 88 18.77 -20.96 9.01
C ARG A 88 18.93 -19.49 8.69
N GLN A 89 19.66 -18.80 9.55
CA GLN A 89 20.15 -17.48 9.27
C GLN A 89 21.35 -17.55 8.30
N ILE A 90 21.48 -16.57 7.41
CA ILE A 90 22.63 -16.45 6.49
C ILE A 90 23.60 -15.40 7.03
N ASP A 91 24.86 -15.78 7.20
CA ASP A 91 26.00 -14.92 7.57
C ASP A 91 25.74 -13.99 8.77
N PHE A 92 24.95 -14.45 9.74
CA PHE A 92 24.49 -13.68 10.90
C PHE A 92 23.82 -12.33 10.54
N ASP A 93 23.30 -12.21 9.32
CA ASP A 93 22.56 -11.06 8.84
C ASP A 93 21.04 -11.29 9.01
N ARG A 94 20.23 -10.29 8.71
CA ARG A 94 18.77 -10.37 8.78
C ARG A 94 18.19 -11.03 7.53
N THR A 95 18.78 -12.15 7.12
CA THR A 95 18.33 -12.97 6.00
C THR A 95 18.11 -14.39 6.49
N VAL A 96 16.89 -14.89 6.32
CA VAL A 96 16.50 -16.26 6.69
C VAL A 96 16.34 -17.09 5.42
N GLU A 97 17.00 -18.24 5.39
CA GLU A 97 16.87 -19.27 4.36
C GLU A 97 15.99 -20.40 4.88
N MET A 98 14.87 -20.66 4.19
CA MET A 98 14.00 -21.81 4.45
C MET A 98 14.04 -22.78 3.28
N ARG A 99 14.52 -24.00 3.49
CA ARG A 99 14.61 -25.05 2.46
C ARG A 99 13.40 -25.98 2.52
N PHE A 100 12.83 -26.28 1.36
CA PHE A 100 11.64 -27.12 1.23
C PHE A 100 11.88 -28.24 0.23
N GLY A 101 11.60 -29.48 0.64
CA GLY A 101 11.63 -30.65 -0.23
C GLY A 101 10.24 -30.95 -0.78
N ASN A 102 10.13 -31.11 -2.09
CA ASN A 102 8.89 -31.52 -2.75
C ASN A 102 9.16 -32.56 -3.84
N LEU A 103 8.10 -33.03 -4.50
CA LEU A 103 8.20 -33.85 -5.71
C LEU A 103 7.80 -33.00 -6.91
N ASN A 104 8.52 -33.13 -8.03
CA ASN A 104 8.14 -32.51 -9.30
C ASN A 104 7.01 -33.31 -9.99
N SER A 105 6.63 -32.90 -11.21
CA SER A 105 5.55 -33.56 -11.98
C SER A 105 5.85 -35.00 -12.39
N ILE A 106 7.13 -35.39 -12.38
CA ILE A 106 7.60 -36.75 -12.69
C ILE A 106 8.01 -37.52 -11.44
N MET A 107 7.58 -37.07 -10.25
CA MET A 107 7.79 -37.74 -8.95
C MET A 107 9.26 -37.80 -8.50
N GLU A 108 10.13 -36.93 -9.01
CA GLU A 108 11.50 -36.80 -8.54
C GLU A 108 11.60 -35.76 -7.41
N PRO A 109 12.49 -35.98 -6.43
CA PRO A 109 12.72 -35.02 -5.36
C PRO A 109 13.33 -33.73 -5.91
N VAL A 110 12.76 -32.61 -5.51
CA VAL A 110 13.28 -31.26 -5.80
C VAL A 110 13.36 -30.45 -4.52
N GLU A 111 14.34 -29.56 -4.45
CA GLU A 111 14.51 -28.62 -3.37
C GLU A 111 14.15 -27.21 -3.85
N LEU A 112 13.39 -26.50 -3.03
CA LEU A 112 12.97 -25.11 -3.23
C LEU A 112 13.44 -24.30 -2.04
N ILE A 113 13.80 -23.05 -2.26
CA ILE A 113 14.30 -22.18 -1.19
C ILE A 113 13.45 -20.93 -1.13
N LEU A 114 12.98 -20.58 0.07
CA LEU A 114 12.35 -19.28 0.35
C LEU A 114 13.33 -18.45 1.19
N TYR A 115 13.86 -17.40 0.58
CA TYR A 115 14.67 -16.39 1.26
C TYR A 115 13.79 -15.26 1.80
N LEU A 116 14.01 -14.86 3.03
CA LEU A 116 13.34 -13.73 3.68
C LEU A 116 14.39 -12.70 4.09
N GLU A 117 14.45 -11.60 3.36
CA GLU A 117 15.36 -10.48 3.61
C GLU A 117 14.64 -9.43 4.46
N MET A 118 15.11 -9.20 5.68
CA MET A 118 14.47 -8.36 6.69
C MET A 118 15.25 -7.06 6.92
N MET A 119 15.38 -6.28 5.84
CA MET A 119 16.20 -5.08 5.77
C MET A 119 15.37 -3.79 5.56
N GLY A 120 14.33 -3.58 6.37
CA GLY A 120 13.54 -2.33 6.34
C GLY A 120 12.84 -2.10 5.02
N ARG A 121 13.08 -0.96 4.35
CA ARG A 121 12.46 -0.65 3.04
C ARG A 121 12.79 -1.70 1.96
N HIS A 122 13.94 -2.37 2.10
CA HIS A 122 14.40 -3.44 1.22
C HIS A 122 13.86 -4.82 1.62
N ALA A 123 12.96 -4.91 2.61
CA ALA A 123 12.40 -6.17 3.03
C ALA A 123 11.75 -6.91 1.84
N ASN A 124 12.12 -8.18 1.65
CA ASN A 124 11.73 -8.97 0.49
C ASN A 124 11.57 -10.45 0.85
N ALA A 125 10.75 -11.15 0.08
CA ALA A 125 10.61 -12.60 0.16
C ALA A 125 10.77 -13.17 -1.24
N ILE A 126 11.69 -14.12 -1.42
CA ILE A 126 12.20 -14.54 -2.72
C ILE A 126 12.16 -16.06 -2.77
N LEU A 127 11.39 -16.60 -3.72
CA LEU A 127 11.26 -18.03 -3.97
C LEU A 127 12.22 -18.43 -5.09
N VAL A 128 13.08 -19.40 -4.80
CA VAL A 128 14.13 -19.90 -5.68
C VAL A 128 13.88 -21.37 -6.00
N GLY A 129 14.08 -21.73 -7.27
CA GLY A 129 13.92 -23.08 -7.79
C GLY A 129 15.11 -24.00 -7.54
N PRO A 130 14.97 -25.29 -7.90
CA PRO A 130 16.05 -26.28 -7.76
C PRO A 130 17.26 -26.00 -8.66
N ASP A 131 17.07 -25.20 -9.70
CA ASP A 131 18.11 -24.70 -10.61
C ASP A 131 18.86 -23.47 -10.07
N GLY A 132 18.49 -22.99 -8.88
CA GLY A 132 19.04 -21.78 -8.27
C GLY A 132 18.48 -20.48 -8.85
N LEU A 133 17.48 -20.56 -9.74
CA LEU A 133 16.87 -19.40 -10.38
C LEU A 133 15.66 -18.89 -9.60
N ILE A 134 15.50 -17.56 -9.57
CA ILE A 134 14.35 -16.92 -8.93
C ILE A 134 13.07 -17.29 -9.68
N ILE A 135 12.17 -17.97 -9.00
CA ILE A 135 10.82 -18.27 -9.50
C ILE A 135 9.93 -17.05 -9.34
N GLN A 136 10.00 -16.38 -8.18
CA GLN A 136 9.15 -15.25 -7.85
C GLN A 136 9.69 -14.45 -6.66
N ALA A 137 9.38 -13.16 -6.57
CA ALA A 137 9.72 -12.31 -5.43
C ALA A 137 8.55 -11.44 -4.98
N LEU A 138 8.59 -10.94 -3.74
CA LEU A 138 7.64 -9.93 -3.26
C LEU A 138 7.88 -8.59 -3.96
N LYS A 139 9.15 -8.23 -4.16
CA LYS A 139 9.61 -7.02 -4.85
C LYS A 139 10.73 -7.39 -5.82
N PHE A 140 10.68 -6.84 -7.02
CA PHE A 140 11.79 -6.88 -7.99
C PHE A 140 12.72 -5.69 -7.78
N SER A 141 13.99 -5.84 -8.16
CA SER A 141 15.04 -4.85 -7.95
C SER A 141 16.00 -4.87 -9.14
N ASP A 142 16.24 -3.70 -9.72
CA ASP A 142 17.20 -3.52 -10.81
C ASP A 142 18.55 -2.96 -10.30
N LEU A 143 18.78 -3.00 -8.99
CA LEU A 143 20.02 -2.52 -8.39
C LEU A 143 21.18 -3.42 -8.79
N GLU A 144 22.24 -2.85 -9.37
CA GLU A 144 23.41 -3.62 -9.84
C GLU A 144 24.03 -4.52 -8.75
N GLN A 145 24.01 -4.08 -7.49
CA GLN A 145 24.60 -4.83 -6.37
C GLN A 145 23.69 -5.93 -5.82
N HIS A 146 22.39 -5.90 -6.13
CA HIS A 146 21.40 -6.88 -5.66
C HIS A 146 20.20 -6.95 -6.62
N PRO A 147 20.41 -7.46 -7.85
CA PRO A 147 19.34 -7.59 -8.83
C PRO A 147 18.41 -8.74 -8.44
N ILE A 148 17.10 -8.47 -8.40
CA ILE A 148 16.07 -9.45 -8.14
C ILE A 148 15.13 -9.46 -9.33
N GLU A 149 15.25 -10.48 -10.17
CA GLU A 149 14.47 -10.69 -11.39
C GLU A 149 14.13 -12.17 -11.57
N MET A 150 12.95 -12.49 -12.10
CA MET A 150 12.57 -13.88 -12.39
C MET A 150 13.50 -14.50 -13.43
N GLY A 151 13.90 -15.75 -13.21
CA GLY A 151 14.79 -16.50 -14.10
C GLY A 151 16.28 -16.18 -13.93
N MET A 152 16.64 -15.23 -13.07
CA MET A 152 18.04 -14.95 -12.73
C MET A 152 18.46 -15.74 -11.48
N PRO A 153 19.76 -16.08 -11.33
CA PRO A 153 20.28 -16.64 -10.09
C PRO A 153 20.07 -15.68 -8.91
N TYR A 154 19.70 -16.21 -7.75
CA TYR A 154 19.64 -15.42 -6.52
C TYR A 154 21.02 -15.34 -5.84
N SER A 155 21.34 -14.17 -5.29
CA SER A 155 22.44 -13.97 -4.36
C SER A 155 21.93 -13.15 -3.16
N PRO A 156 22.25 -13.52 -1.91
CA PRO A 156 21.86 -12.73 -0.74
C PRO A 156 22.49 -11.34 -0.72
N PHE A 157 21.76 -10.36 -0.17
CA PHE A 157 22.33 -9.05 0.08
C PHE A 157 23.43 -9.15 1.14
N ALA A 158 24.67 -8.79 0.79
CA ALA A 158 25.79 -8.75 1.73
C ALA A 158 25.80 -7.42 2.50
N ALA A 159 25.40 -7.41 3.78
CA ALA A 159 25.58 -6.23 4.61
C ALA A 159 27.07 -5.87 4.77
N ARG A 160 27.36 -4.57 4.75
CA ARG A 160 28.73 -4.03 4.96
C ARG A 160 29.20 -4.09 6.42
N LYS A 161 28.36 -4.58 7.33
CA LYS A 161 28.67 -4.65 8.76
C LYS A 161 29.60 -5.83 9.06
N ARG A 162 30.46 -5.66 10.07
CA ARG A 162 31.40 -6.70 10.52
C ARG A 162 30.66 -7.83 11.24
N ASP A 163 31.22 -9.02 11.18
CA ASP A 163 30.75 -10.12 12.00
C ASP A 163 31.08 -9.85 13.48
N PRO A 164 30.11 -9.98 14.40
CA PRO A 164 30.34 -9.73 15.82
C PRO A 164 31.23 -10.77 16.52
N PHE A 165 31.59 -11.86 15.86
CA PHE A 165 32.45 -12.92 16.42
C PHE A 165 33.90 -12.84 15.95
N ASP A 166 34.22 -11.98 14.97
CA ASP A 166 35.53 -11.94 14.29
C ASP A 166 36.59 -11.07 15.01
N ALA A 167 36.25 -10.33 16.07
CA ALA A 167 37.19 -9.48 16.79
C ALA A 167 36.85 -9.30 18.28
N ASP A 168 37.88 -9.21 19.12
CA ASP A 168 37.78 -8.82 20.55
C ASP A 168 37.72 -7.29 20.72
N ASP A 169 37.11 -6.59 19.76
CA ASP A 169 36.95 -5.14 19.81
C ASP A 169 36.07 -4.74 21.01
N ASP A 170 36.35 -3.57 21.57
CA ASP A 170 35.54 -3.02 22.66
C ASP A 170 34.13 -2.63 22.19
N PHE A 171 33.23 -2.41 23.15
CA PHE A 171 31.82 -2.16 22.86
C PHE A 171 31.50 -0.77 22.27
N THR A 172 32.50 0.11 22.10
CA THR A 172 32.30 1.52 21.72
C THR A 172 31.64 1.66 20.34
N ASN A 173 32.03 0.81 19.40
CA ASN A 173 31.57 0.85 18.01
C ASN A 173 30.59 -0.28 17.67
N ALA A 174 29.82 -0.76 18.65
CA ALA A 174 28.91 -1.90 18.48
C ALA A 174 27.99 -1.79 17.24
N LEU A 175 27.54 -0.59 16.87
CA LEU A 175 26.69 -0.40 15.69
C LEU A 175 27.34 -0.76 14.35
N GLU A 176 28.65 -0.93 14.27
CA GLU A 176 29.37 -1.39 13.07
C GLU A 176 29.26 -2.91 12.84
N TYR A 177 28.81 -3.65 13.85
CA TYR A 177 28.67 -5.11 13.81
C TYR A 177 27.23 -5.53 13.50
N LYS A 178 27.10 -6.71 12.86
CA LYS A 178 25.81 -7.35 12.59
C LYS A 178 25.07 -7.63 13.91
N GLY A 179 23.74 -7.64 13.87
CA GLY A 179 22.89 -7.79 15.06
C GLY A 179 22.76 -6.54 15.95
N PHE A 180 23.81 -5.72 16.08
CA PHE A 180 23.76 -4.55 16.96
C PHE A 180 22.93 -3.40 16.38
N THR A 181 21.81 -3.13 17.04
CA THR A 181 20.89 -2.03 16.72
C THR A 181 20.82 -1.03 17.87
N ARG A 182 20.43 0.22 17.57
CA ARG A 182 20.20 1.23 18.63
C ARG A 182 19.15 0.78 19.65
N ALA A 183 18.16 -0.01 19.21
CA ALA A 183 17.16 -0.57 20.10
C ALA A 183 17.80 -1.54 21.11
N LEU A 184 18.60 -2.50 20.62
CA LEU A 184 19.37 -3.44 21.45
C LEU A 184 20.26 -2.72 22.47
N LEU A 185 21.00 -1.69 22.02
CA LEU A 185 21.90 -0.95 22.91
C LEU A 185 21.18 -0.26 24.08
N ARG A 186 19.91 0.10 23.92
CA ARG A 186 19.12 0.72 25.01
C ARG A 186 18.70 -0.28 26.08
N ILE A 187 18.48 -1.53 25.70
CA ILE A 187 17.97 -2.56 26.63
C ILE A 187 19.06 -3.43 27.23
N LEU A 188 20.25 -3.47 26.63
CA LEU A 188 21.38 -4.23 27.17
C LEU A 188 21.74 -3.75 28.59
N PRO A 189 21.97 -4.67 29.55
CA PRO A 189 22.44 -4.32 30.89
C PRO A 189 23.77 -3.58 30.83
N THR A 190 23.98 -2.66 31.78
CA THR A 190 25.17 -1.79 31.77
C THR A 190 26.45 -2.57 32.03
N GLU A 191 26.41 -3.61 32.86
CA GLU A 191 27.59 -4.45 33.13
C GLU A 191 28.03 -5.24 31.90
N ILE A 192 27.07 -5.72 31.12
CA ILE A 192 27.34 -6.53 29.92
C ILE A 192 28.09 -5.71 28.88
N LYS A 193 27.76 -4.42 28.71
CA LYS A 193 28.42 -3.51 27.76
C LYS A 193 29.91 -3.29 28.05
N GLN A 194 30.44 -3.76 29.18
CA GLN A 194 31.85 -3.65 29.53
C GLN A 194 32.71 -4.76 28.87
N GLY A 195 32.09 -5.81 28.34
CA GLY A 195 32.77 -6.88 27.61
C GLY A 195 33.14 -6.50 26.16
N SER A 196 33.89 -7.38 25.50
CA SER A 196 34.12 -7.27 24.05
C SER A 196 32.82 -7.50 23.26
N ILE A 197 32.78 -7.06 22.00
CA ILE A 197 31.64 -7.33 21.11
C ILE A 197 31.33 -8.82 21.04
N ALA A 198 32.34 -9.66 20.94
CA ALA A 198 32.19 -11.11 20.87
C ALA A 198 31.64 -11.69 22.18
N ASP A 199 32.10 -11.23 23.35
CA ASP A 199 31.59 -11.67 24.65
C ASP A 199 30.14 -11.29 24.85
N VAL A 200 29.78 -10.04 24.53
CA VAL A 200 28.37 -9.57 24.59
C VAL A 200 27.50 -10.40 23.66
N SER A 201 27.97 -10.67 22.44
CA SER A 201 27.24 -11.48 21.45
C SER A 201 26.98 -12.90 21.95
N ARG A 202 28.00 -13.55 22.53
CA ARG A 202 27.86 -14.88 23.14
C ARG A 202 26.93 -14.85 24.36
N TRP A 203 27.00 -13.81 25.20
CA TRP A 203 26.09 -13.65 26.33
C TRP A 203 24.63 -13.55 25.87
N ILE A 204 24.36 -12.76 24.82
CA ILE A 204 23.02 -12.62 24.23
C ILE A 204 22.52 -13.98 23.74
N LEU A 205 23.31 -14.69 22.91
CA LEU A 205 22.87 -15.97 22.31
C LEU A 205 22.72 -17.10 23.32
N ASN A 206 23.48 -17.08 24.42
CA ASN A 206 23.36 -18.06 25.50
C ASN A 206 22.23 -17.72 26.48
N SER A 207 21.58 -16.57 26.33
CA SER A 207 20.43 -16.20 27.15
C SER A 207 19.17 -16.93 26.68
N ASP A 208 18.35 -17.36 27.63
CA ASP A 208 17.08 -18.07 27.37
C ASP A 208 15.97 -17.51 28.26
N ARG A 209 15.89 -16.17 28.35
CA ARG A 209 14.85 -15.46 29.10
C ARG A 209 14.12 -14.46 28.21
N PRO A 210 13.24 -14.92 27.30
CA PRO A 210 12.50 -14.06 26.40
C PRO A 210 11.63 -13.06 27.15
N SER A 211 11.81 -11.78 26.86
CA SER A 211 11.23 -10.68 27.64
C SER A 211 10.72 -9.56 26.75
N ILE A 212 9.67 -8.89 27.20
CA ILE A 212 9.13 -7.66 26.61
C ILE A 212 9.46 -6.49 27.54
N TYR A 213 10.10 -5.45 27.02
CA TYR A 213 10.43 -4.24 27.76
C TYR A 213 9.31 -3.21 27.64
N VAL A 214 8.94 -2.60 28.77
CA VAL A 214 7.77 -1.73 28.92
C VAL A 214 8.21 -0.32 29.31
N ALA A 215 7.63 0.69 28.67
CA ALA A 215 7.72 2.08 29.13
C ALA A 215 6.47 2.86 28.71
N ASP A 216 5.97 3.72 29.61
CA ASP A 216 4.74 4.51 29.41
C ASP A 216 3.52 3.64 29.08
N ASP A 217 3.34 2.52 29.81
CA ASP A 217 2.27 1.53 29.62
C ASP A 217 2.20 0.91 28.21
N ARG A 218 3.32 0.92 27.48
CA ARG A 218 3.42 0.34 26.13
C ARG A 218 4.61 -0.60 26.02
N TYR A 219 4.44 -1.65 25.21
CA TYR A 219 5.56 -2.52 24.81
C TYR A 219 6.49 -1.78 23.87
N ARG A 220 7.72 -1.51 24.33
CA ARG A 220 8.71 -0.71 23.60
C ARG A 220 9.61 -1.56 22.73
N ASP A 221 10.08 -2.66 23.27
CA ASP A 221 11.04 -3.56 22.65
C ASP A 221 10.89 -4.97 23.28
N TYR A 222 11.58 -5.96 22.73
CA TYR A 222 11.58 -7.35 23.23
C TYR A 222 12.92 -8.01 22.91
N HIS A 223 13.36 -8.97 23.71
CA HIS A 223 14.59 -9.70 23.41
C HIS A 223 14.61 -11.07 24.08
N ILE A 224 15.66 -11.86 23.84
CA ILE A 224 15.89 -13.21 24.39
C ILE A 224 16.58 -13.21 25.77
N PHE A 225 16.73 -12.04 26.40
CA PHE A 225 17.35 -11.87 27.72
C PHE A 225 16.54 -10.90 28.58
N THR A 226 16.84 -10.86 29.88
CA THR A 226 16.31 -9.85 30.81
C THR A 226 17.34 -8.75 31.09
N ASN A 227 16.83 -7.55 31.34
CA ASN A 227 17.59 -6.50 32.00
C ASN A 227 16.73 -6.00 33.16
N ASP A 228 17.02 -6.50 34.36
CA ASP A 228 16.19 -6.31 35.55
C ASP A 228 16.20 -4.86 36.06
N GLU A 229 17.08 -3.99 35.51
CA GLU A 229 17.04 -2.54 35.74
C GLU A 229 15.88 -1.83 35.01
N LEU A 230 15.24 -2.51 34.06
CA LEU A 230 14.14 -1.99 33.24
C LEU A 230 12.83 -2.68 33.59
N ALA A 231 11.72 -1.96 33.44
CA ALA A 231 10.40 -2.57 33.52
C ALA A 231 10.22 -3.57 32.37
N LEU A 232 9.91 -4.83 32.70
CA LEU A 232 9.76 -5.90 31.73
C LEU A 232 8.68 -6.91 32.13
N VAL A 233 8.28 -7.71 31.16
CA VAL A 233 7.45 -8.91 31.33
C VAL A 233 8.17 -10.08 30.68
N GLU A 234 8.53 -11.09 31.45
CA GLU A 234 9.07 -12.35 30.92
C GLU A 234 7.97 -13.15 30.24
N THR A 235 8.36 -13.93 29.23
CA THR A 235 7.45 -14.72 28.40
C THR A 235 8.01 -16.13 28.22
N GLU A 236 7.14 -17.05 27.80
CA GLU A 236 7.50 -18.47 27.66
C GLU A 236 8.52 -18.73 26.55
N ASP A 237 8.38 -18.03 25.41
CA ASP A 237 9.23 -18.18 24.24
C ASP A 237 9.33 -16.84 23.47
N ILE A 238 10.25 -16.74 22.49
CA ILE A 238 10.41 -15.49 21.74
C ILE A 238 9.18 -15.18 20.90
N PHE A 239 8.44 -16.19 20.44
CA PHE A 239 7.21 -15.98 19.68
C PHE A 239 6.11 -15.35 20.53
N HIS A 240 5.98 -15.72 21.80
CA HIS A 240 5.08 -15.10 22.76
C HIS A 240 5.42 -13.61 22.92
N ALA A 241 6.69 -13.29 23.20
CA ALA A 241 7.17 -11.91 23.29
C ALA A 241 6.85 -11.09 22.03
N MET A 242 7.17 -11.64 20.86
CA MET A 242 6.92 -10.99 19.58
C MET A 242 5.43 -10.80 19.31
N ASN A 243 4.61 -11.82 19.55
CA ASN A 243 3.17 -11.77 19.27
C ASN A 243 2.49 -10.71 20.15
N MET A 244 2.85 -10.63 21.44
CA MET A 244 2.38 -9.55 22.33
C MET A 244 2.85 -8.17 21.86
N TYR A 245 4.13 -8.04 21.49
CA TYR A 245 4.67 -6.78 20.98
C TYR A 245 3.92 -6.29 19.73
N TYR A 246 3.82 -7.14 18.70
CA TYR A 246 3.18 -6.77 17.43
C TYR A 246 1.65 -6.66 17.53
N ALA A 247 1.01 -7.26 18.54
CA ALA A 247 -0.42 -7.07 18.79
C ALA A 247 -0.76 -5.66 19.29
N GLN A 248 0.16 -4.97 19.96
CA GLN A 248 -0.03 -3.57 20.39
C GLN A 248 0.39 -2.54 19.33
N GLN A 249 1.13 -2.95 18.29
CA GLN A 249 1.54 -2.04 17.23
C GLN A 249 0.37 -1.78 16.26
N PRO A 250 0.22 -0.54 15.75
CA PRO A 250 -0.73 -0.26 14.69
C PRO A 250 -0.45 -1.14 13.47
N ASP A 251 -1.47 -1.73 12.86
CA ASP A 251 -1.27 -2.48 11.61
C ASP A 251 -0.89 -1.52 10.47
N HIS A 252 0.42 -1.37 10.24
CA HIS A 252 0.99 -0.42 9.27
C HIS A 252 0.49 -0.64 7.84
N SER A 253 0.11 -1.88 7.48
CA SER A 253 -0.53 -2.17 6.20
C SER A 253 -1.85 -1.41 6.06
N LYS A 254 -2.67 -1.42 7.11
CA LYS A 254 -3.96 -0.72 7.14
C LYS A 254 -3.80 0.79 7.28
N THR A 255 -2.81 1.27 8.04
CA THR A 255 -2.46 2.70 8.06
C THR A 255 -2.07 3.20 6.66
N SER A 256 -1.31 2.40 5.92
CA SER A 256 -0.92 2.71 4.54
C SER A 256 -2.13 2.69 3.58
N GLN A 257 -3.07 1.75 3.76
CA GLN A 257 -4.33 1.72 3.00
C GLN A 257 -5.15 2.99 3.23
N ILE A 258 -5.32 3.42 4.47
CA ILE A 258 -6.02 4.67 4.81
C ILE A 258 -5.36 5.87 4.12
N ALA A 259 -4.02 5.96 4.14
CA ALA A 259 -3.29 7.01 3.45
C ALA A 259 -3.53 6.99 1.93
N ASN A 260 -3.52 5.80 1.31
CA ASN A 260 -3.79 5.63 -0.11
C ASN A 260 -5.23 6.02 -0.48
N TYR A 261 -6.23 5.60 0.30
CA TYR A 261 -7.63 5.98 0.09
C TYR A 261 -7.82 7.48 0.21
N ARG A 262 -7.18 8.12 1.20
CA ARG A 262 -7.19 9.58 1.37
C ARG A 262 -6.63 10.28 0.13
N GLN A 263 -5.47 9.82 -0.37
CA GLN A 263 -4.87 10.39 -1.58
C GLN A 263 -5.78 10.23 -2.80
N LEU A 264 -6.41 9.06 -2.96
CA LEU A 264 -7.31 8.78 -4.08
C LEU A 264 -8.55 9.68 -4.04
N ILE A 265 -9.20 9.78 -2.88
CA ILE A 265 -10.39 10.63 -2.67
C ILE A 265 -10.02 12.09 -2.94
N ASN A 266 -8.92 12.59 -2.37
CA ASN A 266 -8.45 13.96 -2.58
C ASN A 266 -8.13 14.26 -4.05
N SER A 267 -7.51 13.31 -4.76
CA SER A 267 -7.26 13.47 -6.20
C SER A 267 -8.56 13.59 -6.99
N ARG A 268 -9.61 12.84 -6.63
CA ARG A 268 -10.90 12.89 -7.31
C ARG A 268 -11.68 14.15 -6.94
N LEU A 269 -11.63 14.56 -5.67
CA LEU A 269 -12.21 15.82 -5.20
C LEU A 269 -11.67 17.00 -6.01
N LYS A 270 -10.33 17.07 -6.16
CA LYS A 270 -9.66 18.09 -6.99
C LYS A 270 -10.18 18.12 -8.43
N GLN A 271 -10.33 16.95 -9.06
CA GLN A 271 -10.86 16.87 -10.44
C GLN A 271 -12.30 17.39 -10.55
N VAL A 272 -13.14 17.11 -9.56
CA VAL A 272 -14.53 17.59 -9.51
C VAL A 272 -14.57 19.11 -9.27
N GLU A 273 -13.69 19.64 -8.41
CA GLU A 273 -13.56 21.08 -8.17
C GLU A 273 -13.11 21.83 -9.42
N ASP A 274 -12.08 21.34 -10.13
CA ASP A 274 -11.63 21.90 -11.39
C ASP A 274 -12.75 21.89 -12.45
N LYS A 275 -13.58 20.84 -12.47
CA LYS A 275 -14.75 20.76 -13.35
C LYS A 275 -15.81 21.79 -12.98
N LEU A 276 -16.11 21.95 -11.69
CA LEU A 276 -17.06 22.96 -11.21
C LEU A 276 -16.60 24.38 -11.55
N HIS A 277 -15.30 24.67 -11.44
CA HIS A 277 -14.73 25.96 -11.83
C HIS A 277 -14.98 26.26 -13.32
N ARG A 278 -14.63 25.32 -14.22
CA ARG A 278 -14.87 25.47 -15.67
C ARG A 278 -16.34 25.65 -16.00
N LEU A 279 -17.22 24.87 -15.38
CA LEU A 279 -18.67 25.01 -15.58
C LEU A 279 -19.20 26.36 -15.08
N ALA A 280 -18.64 26.91 -14.01
CA ALA A 280 -19.00 28.23 -13.50
C ALA A 280 -18.55 29.37 -14.43
N GLU A 281 -17.42 29.22 -15.13
CA GLU A 281 -17.00 30.13 -16.20
C GLU A 281 -17.99 30.10 -17.37
N THR A 282 -18.32 28.92 -17.88
CA THR A 282 -19.31 28.78 -18.97
C THR A 282 -20.70 29.31 -18.57
N ALA A 283 -21.11 29.11 -17.30
CA ALA A 283 -22.36 29.67 -16.80
C ALA A 283 -22.36 31.21 -16.80
N ARG A 284 -21.22 31.85 -16.48
CA ARG A 284 -21.05 33.31 -16.55
C ARG A 284 -21.12 33.84 -17.99
N GLU A 285 -20.60 33.08 -18.96
CA GLU A 285 -20.76 33.41 -20.38
C GLU A 285 -22.23 33.35 -20.81
N TYR A 286 -22.94 32.28 -20.42
CA TYR A 286 -24.36 32.15 -20.76
C TYR A 286 -25.28 33.13 -20.02
N ALA A 287 -24.86 33.66 -18.86
CA ALA A 287 -25.59 34.74 -18.19
C ALA A 287 -25.70 36.02 -19.04
N GLN A 288 -24.80 36.20 -20.02
CA GLN A 288 -24.83 37.32 -20.97
C GLN A 288 -25.74 37.07 -22.18
N ALA A 289 -26.46 35.93 -22.24
CA ALA A 289 -27.29 35.56 -23.37
C ALA A 289 -28.34 36.63 -23.73
N GLU A 290 -28.96 37.27 -22.73
CA GLU A 290 -29.98 38.30 -22.93
C GLU A 290 -29.46 39.53 -23.69
N ILE A 291 -28.15 39.82 -23.63
CA ILE A 291 -27.54 40.91 -24.43
C ILE A 291 -27.73 40.64 -25.93
N TYR A 292 -27.50 39.40 -26.38
CA TYR A 292 -27.66 39.05 -27.80
C TYR A 292 -29.12 39.13 -28.26
N LYS A 293 -30.06 38.79 -27.37
CA LYS A 293 -31.49 38.95 -27.66
C LYS A 293 -31.86 40.43 -27.79
N GLN A 294 -31.44 41.26 -26.84
CA GLN A 294 -31.67 42.71 -26.88
C GLN A 294 -31.07 43.33 -28.15
N GLN A 295 -29.84 42.95 -28.52
CA GLN A 295 -29.20 43.42 -29.75
C GLN A 295 -29.96 42.95 -31.00
N ALA A 296 -30.40 41.68 -31.05
CA ALA A 296 -31.20 41.17 -32.16
C ALA A 296 -32.52 41.95 -32.32
N ASP A 297 -33.23 42.19 -31.21
CA ASP A 297 -34.50 42.94 -31.20
C ASP A 297 -34.29 44.39 -31.68
N ILE A 298 -33.20 45.04 -31.28
CA ILE A 298 -32.82 46.39 -31.74
C ILE A 298 -32.52 46.40 -33.25
N LEU A 299 -31.78 45.41 -33.77
CA LEU A 299 -31.51 45.32 -35.20
C LEU A 299 -32.80 45.07 -35.99
N TYR A 300 -33.70 44.21 -35.51
CA TYR A 300 -35.00 43.96 -36.13
C TYR A 300 -35.88 45.23 -36.18
N ALA A 301 -35.86 46.05 -35.13
CA ALA A 301 -36.60 47.31 -35.08
C ALA A 301 -36.04 48.38 -36.05
N ASN A 302 -34.79 48.25 -36.48
CA ASN A 302 -34.05 49.26 -37.24
C ASN A 302 -33.55 48.75 -38.61
N LEU A 303 -34.12 47.67 -39.15
CA LEU A 303 -33.65 47.07 -40.41
C LEU A 303 -33.55 48.08 -41.58
N TYR A 304 -34.43 49.08 -41.62
CA TYR A 304 -34.48 50.09 -42.68
C TYR A 304 -33.32 51.10 -42.64
N SER A 305 -32.67 51.28 -41.50
CA SER A 305 -31.59 52.27 -41.33
C SER A 305 -30.18 51.68 -41.50
N ILE A 306 -30.08 50.35 -41.55
CA ILE A 306 -28.82 49.62 -41.71
C ILE A 306 -28.45 49.53 -43.19
N LYS A 307 -27.28 50.05 -43.56
CA LYS A 307 -26.78 50.08 -44.94
C LYS A 307 -26.08 48.77 -45.31
N PRO A 308 -26.08 48.37 -46.60
CA PRO A 308 -25.29 47.23 -47.07
C PRO A 308 -23.79 47.42 -46.75
N ARG A 309 -23.12 46.34 -46.31
CA ARG A 309 -21.69 46.31 -45.95
C ARG A 309 -21.31 47.20 -44.75
N GLN A 310 -22.28 47.65 -43.97
CA GLN A 310 -22.03 48.35 -42.71
C GLN A 310 -21.44 47.37 -41.68
N SER A 311 -20.40 47.80 -40.96
CA SER A 311 -19.70 46.98 -39.97
C SER A 311 -20.13 47.26 -38.53
N VAL A 312 -20.78 48.40 -38.27
CA VAL A 312 -21.26 48.80 -36.95
C VAL A 312 -22.58 49.52 -37.11
N PHE A 313 -23.61 49.11 -36.37
CA PHE A 313 -24.84 49.86 -36.17
C PHE A 313 -24.70 50.77 -34.95
N GLU A 314 -25.02 52.05 -35.11
CA GLU A 314 -25.09 53.02 -34.02
C GLU A 314 -26.55 53.49 -33.88
N GLY A 315 -27.10 53.38 -32.67
CA GLY A 315 -28.49 53.74 -32.42
C GLY A 315 -28.77 53.90 -30.93
N TYR A 316 -30.04 53.75 -30.56
CA TYR A 316 -30.49 53.81 -29.17
C TYR A 316 -31.15 52.49 -28.79
N ASP A 317 -30.97 52.06 -27.54
CA ASP A 317 -31.69 50.93 -26.98
C ASP A 317 -33.12 51.32 -26.55
N PHE A 318 -33.87 50.35 -26.00
CA PHE A 318 -35.24 50.56 -25.54
C PHE A 318 -35.37 51.51 -24.33
N SER A 319 -34.27 51.86 -23.68
CA SER A 319 -34.18 52.86 -22.60
C SER A 319 -33.61 54.20 -23.07
N ASN A 320 -33.50 54.38 -24.40
CA ASN A 320 -32.98 55.58 -25.04
C ASN A 320 -31.50 55.87 -24.71
N GLN A 321 -30.72 54.84 -24.38
CA GLN A 321 -29.27 54.95 -24.22
C GLN A 321 -28.55 54.63 -25.54
N PRO A 322 -27.47 55.35 -25.88
CA PRO A 322 -26.71 55.06 -27.09
C PRO A 322 -26.10 53.66 -27.03
N ILE A 323 -26.22 52.90 -28.12
CA ILE A 323 -25.69 51.54 -28.26
C ILE A 323 -24.98 51.38 -29.60
N GLN A 324 -23.88 50.62 -29.59
CA GLN A 324 -23.17 50.19 -30.78
C GLN A 324 -23.25 48.67 -30.90
N ILE A 325 -23.59 48.16 -32.09
CA ILE A 325 -23.72 46.73 -32.38
C ILE A 325 -22.83 46.40 -33.58
N GLU A 326 -21.88 45.49 -33.38
CA GLU A 326 -21.03 44.99 -34.47
C GLU A 326 -21.84 44.15 -35.47
N LEU A 327 -21.59 44.36 -36.77
CA LEU A 327 -22.23 43.67 -37.87
C LEU A 327 -21.18 42.99 -38.74
N ASP A 328 -21.50 41.81 -39.28
CA ASP A 328 -20.76 41.19 -40.38
C ASP A 328 -21.12 41.90 -41.70
N PRO A 329 -20.17 42.60 -42.35
CA PRO A 329 -20.42 43.33 -43.60
C PRO A 329 -20.78 42.43 -44.78
N SER A 330 -20.51 41.13 -44.69
CA SER A 330 -20.87 40.15 -45.72
C SER A 330 -22.33 39.69 -45.64
N GLN A 331 -23.02 40.00 -44.54
CA GLN A 331 -24.39 39.60 -44.26
C GLN A 331 -25.38 40.76 -44.41
N THR A 332 -26.65 40.43 -44.66
CA THR A 332 -27.74 41.41 -44.64
C THR A 332 -28.08 41.81 -43.19
N ALA A 333 -28.81 42.92 -43.01
CA ALA A 333 -29.28 43.36 -41.70
C ALA A 333 -30.12 42.28 -40.98
N THR A 334 -30.98 41.58 -41.72
CA THR A 334 -31.78 40.47 -41.20
C THR A 334 -30.92 39.26 -40.83
N GLN A 335 -29.90 38.93 -41.64
CA GLN A 335 -28.97 37.83 -41.33
C GLN A 335 -28.14 38.10 -40.06
N ASN A 336 -27.66 39.34 -39.88
CA ASN A 336 -26.98 39.76 -38.66
C ASN A 336 -27.89 39.65 -37.42
N ALA A 337 -29.14 40.13 -37.52
CA ALA A 337 -30.13 40.00 -36.44
C ALA A 337 -30.46 38.53 -36.12
N GLN A 338 -30.61 37.69 -37.16
CA GLN A 338 -30.84 36.25 -37.00
C GLN A 338 -29.64 35.56 -36.35
N ALA A 339 -28.40 35.88 -36.73
CA ALA A 339 -27.20 35.29 -36.15
C ALA A 339 -27.08 35.59 -34.63
N LEU A 340 -27.42 36.80 -34.20
CA LEU A 340 -27.50 37.16 -32.77
C LEU A 340 -28.56 36.34 -32.04
N TYR A 341 -29.73 36.14 -32.65
CA TYR A 341 -30.80 35.32 -32.08
C TYR A 341 -30.42 33.83 -32.02
N GLU A 342 -29.73 33.31 -33.02
CA GLU A 342 -29.20 31.94 -33.03
C GLU A 342 -28.15 31.72 -31.92
N ARG A 343 -27.28 32.71 -31.70
CA ARG A 343 -26.32 32.71 -30.58
C ARG A 343 -27.04 32.71 -29.23
N TYR A 344 -28.05 33.54 -29.06
CA TYR A 344 -28.92 33.53 -27.87
C TYR A 344 -29.52 32.14 -27.62
N GLN A 345 -30.19 31.56 -28.62
CA GLN A 345 -30.83 30.25 -28.51
C GLN A 345 -29.82 29.14 -28.20
N LYS A 346 -28.61 29.19 -28.77
CA LYS A 346 -27.52 28.26 -28.45
C LYS A 346 -27.10 28.37 -26.98
N MET A 347 -26.94 29.59 -26.46
CA MET A 347 -26.55 29.83 -25.06
C MET A 347 -27.64 29.39 -24.07
N ILE A 348 -28.92 29.64 -24.37
CA ILE A 348 -30.04 29.18 -23.53
C ILE A 348 -30.09 27.65 -23.48
N ARG A 349 -29.95 26.96 -24.62
CA ARG A 349 -29.88 25.49 -24.66
C ARG A 349 -28.68 24.96 -23.88
N GLY A 350 -27.51 25.60 -24.05
CA GLY A 350 -26.29 25.25 -23.32
C GLY A 350 -26.42 25.42 -21.81
N SER A 351 -27.09 26.49 -21.35
CA SER A 351 -27.29 26.81 -19.94
C SER A 351 -27.98 25.70 -19.17
N LYS A 352 -29.03 25.10 -19.74
CA LYS A 352 -29.72 23.95 -19.14
C LYS A 352 -28.78 22.76 -18.92
N SER A 353 -27.92 22.47 -19.89
CA SER A 353 -26.94 21.38 -19.78
C SER A 353 -25.88 21.66 -18.72
N VAL A 354 -25.34 22.89 -18.69
CA VAL A 354 -24.35 23.31 -17.69
C VAL A 354 -24.92 23.21 -16.27
N LEU A 355 -26.16 23.66 -16.04
CA LEU A 355 -26.82 23.54 -14.75
C LEU A 355 -26.97 22.08 -14.30
N GLN A 356 -27.37 21.18 -15.21
CA GLN A 356 -27.45 19.75 -14.91
C GLN A 356 -26.08 19.16 -14.54
N GLN A 357 -25.03 19.52 -15.28
CA GLN A 357 -23.67 19.06 -15.01
C GLN A 357 -23.12 19.61 -13.69
N GLN A 358 -23.43 20.86 -13.35
CA GLN A 358 -23.07 21.45 -12.05
C GLN A 358 -23.79 20.75 -10.90
N ALA A 359 -25.08 20.45 -11.03
CA ALA A 359 -25.83 19.72 -10.00
C ALA A 359 -25.24 18.32 -9.75
N LEU A 360 -24.90 17.59 -10.81
CA LEU A 360 -24.27 16.27 -10.70
C LEU A 360 -22.87 16.36 -10.06
N ALA A 361 -22.05 17.32 -10.48
CA ALA A 361 -20.70 17.51 -9.93
C ALA A 361 -20.72 17.95 -8.46
N ARG A 362 -21.67 18.80 -8.05
CA ARG A 362 -21.86 19.17 -6.63
C ARG A 362 -22.27 17.96 -5.79
N LYS A 363 -23.17 17.12 -6.30
CA LYS A 363 -23.56 15.87 -5.63
C LYS A 363 -22.35 14.94 -5.45
N GLU A 364 -21.55 14.75 -6.50
CA GLU A 364 -20.33 13.94 -6.42
C GLU A 364 -19.34 14.53 -5.40
N LYS A 365 -19.14 15.85 -5.39
CA LYS A 365 -18.29 16.53 -4.40
C LYS A 365 -18.75 16.24 -2.97
N THR A 366 -20.03 16.43 -2.65
CA THR A 366 -20.57 16.14 -1.31
C THR A 366 -20.39 14.67 -0.92
N THR A 367 -20.56 13.74 -1.86
CA THR A 367 -20.28 12.32 -1.59
C THR A 367 -18.81 12.08 -1.26
N LEU A 368 -17.88 12.69 -1.99
CA LEU A 368 -16.44 12.55 -1.74
C LEU A 368 -16.01 13.19 -0.40
N GLU A 369 -16.59 14.35 -0.05
CA GLU A 369 -16.36 15.00 1.25
C GLU A 369 -16.84 14.12 2.41
N GLN A 370 -18.00 13.48 2.27
CA GLN A 370 -18.50 12.54 3.26
C GLN A 370 -17.57 11.32 3.41
N LEU A 371 -17.11 10.76 2.30
CA LEU A 371 -16.17 9.63 2.34
C LEU A 371 -14.84 10.00 3.00
N LEU A 372 -14.36 11.23 2.81
CA LEU A 372 -13.15 11.71 3.49
C LEU A 372 -13.36 11.81 5.00
N TYR A 373 -14.51 12.35 5.42
CA TYR A 373 -14.89 12.41 6.84
C TYR A 373 -15.00 11.00 7.45
N ASP A 374 -15.68 10.08 6.77
CA ASP A 374 -15.82 8.69 7.23
C ASP A 374 -14.43 8.03 7.39
N LEU A 375 -13.52 8.26 6.43
CA LEU A 375 -12.15 7.76 6.47
C LEU A 375 -11.32 8.32 7.63
N GLU A 376 -11.51 9.58 7.99
CA GLU A 376 -10.81 10.24 9.11
C GLU A 376 -11.30 9.75 10.47
N ASN A 377 -12.53 9.25 10.55
CA ASN A 377 -13.12 8.70 11.76
C ASN A 377 -12.94 7.19 11.93
N ILE A 378 -12.21 6.54 11.02
CA ILE A 378 -11.84 5.13 11.20
C ILE A 378 -10.90 5.01 12.39
N THR A 379 -11.37 4.30 13.43
CA THR A 379 -10.59 4.05 14.66
C THR A 379 -10.19 2.59 14.78
N GLN A 380 -10.91 1.70 14.09
CA GLN A 380 -10.66 0.27 14.15
C GLN A 380 -10.19 -0.31 12.81
N THR A 381 -9.36 -1.32 12.96
CA THR A 381 -8.76 -2.09 11.88
C THR A 381 -9.80 -2.82 11.02
N SER A 382 -10.96 -3.21 11.58
CA SER A 382 -12.08 -3.85 10.86
C SER A 382 -12.85 -2.88 9.96
N GLU A 383 -13.00 -1.62 10.38
CA GLU A 383 -13.74 -0.58 9.64
C GLU A 383 -13.09 -0.25 8.29
N VAL A 384 -11.78 -0.49 8.14
CA VAL A 384 -11.04 -0.28 6.88
C VAL A 384 -11.56 -1.16 5.75
N GLU A 385 -11.92 -2.42 6.03
CA GLU A 385 -12.41 -3.36 5.02
C GLU A 385 -13.84 -3.02 4.58
N GLU A 386 -14.66 -2.57 5.53
CA GLU A 386 -16.01 -2.06 5.25
C GLU A 386 -15.94 -0.81 4.38
N PHE A 387 -15.02 0.11 4.71
CA PHE A 387 -14.79 1.33 3.95
C PHE A 387 -14.33 1.05 2.51
N GLU A 388 -13.45 0.07 2.30
CA GLU A 388 -13.05 -0.36 0.96
C GLU A 388 -14.27 -0.80 0.13
N GLN A 389 -15.20 -1.53 0.74
CA GLN A 389 -16.41 -1.98 0.06
C GLN A 389 -17.32 -0.80 -0.33
N VAL A 390 -17.38 0.25 0.49
CA VAL A 390 -18.05 1.52 0.15
C VAL A 390 -17.39 2.17 -1.06
N LEU A 391 -16.06 2.28 -1.10
CA LEU A 391 -15.32 2.85 -2.23
C LEU A 391 -15.54 2.08 -3.54
N ILE A 392 -15.65 0.76 -3.47
CA ILE A 392 -15.99 -0.09 -4.63
C ILE A 392 -17.41 0.20 -5.11
N ASN A 393 -18.38 0.28 -4.20
CA ASN A 393 -19.78 0.55 -4.53
C ASN A 393 -19.98 1.93 -5.14
N GLN A 394 -19.17 2.92 -4.72
CA GLN A 394 -19.14 4.27 -5.28
C GLN A 394 -18.35 4.37 -6.60
N GLY A 395 -17.76 3.27 -7.08
CA GLY A 395 -16.98 3.25 -8.32
C GLY A 395 -15.69 4.08 -8.23
N ILE A 396 -15.17 4.31 -7.03
CA ILE A 396 -13.88 4.98 -6.79
C ILE A 396 -12.74 3.99 -7.00
N ILE A 397 -12.95 2.74 -6.58
CA ILE A 397 -12.01 1.63 -6.76
C ILE A 397 -12.66 0.55 -7.63
N LYS A 398 -11.88 -0.06 -8.52
CA LYS A 398 -12.37 -1.18 -9.35
C LYS A 398 -12.47 -2.44 -8.50
N LYS A 399 -13.59 -3.14 -8.58
CA LYS A 399 -13.75 -4.48 -8.01
C LYS A 399 -12.76 -5.43 -8.67
N THR A 400 -11.81 -5.95 -7.91
CA THR A 400 -10.94 -7.05 -8.35
C THR A 400 -11.82 -8.26 -8.65
N LYS A 401 -11.78 -8.76 -9.89
CA LYS A 401 -12.59 -9.92 -10.30
C LYS A 401 -12.16 -11.14 -9.48
N LYS A 402 -13.02 -11.60 -8.57
CA LYS A 402 -12.96 -12.95 -7.99
C LYS A 402 -13.10 -13.96 -9.14
N THR A 403 -12.02 -14.63 -9.53
CA THR A 403 -12.10 -15.84 -10.36
C THR A 403 -12.66 -16.97 -9.50
N SER A 404 -13.98 -17.03 -9.37
CA SER A 404 -14.66 -18.22 -8.88
C SER A 404 -14.55 -19.32 -9.94
N ARG A 405 -13.64 -20.27 -9.77
CA ARG A 405 -13.80 -21.57 -10.44
C ARG A 405 -14.86 -22.34 -9.68
N SER A 406 -16.03 -22.50 -10.29
CA SER A 406 -17.07 -23.43 -9.84
C SER A 406 -16.47 -24.82 -9.73
N THR A 407 -16.42 -25.36 -8.53
CA THR A 407 -16.28 -26.80 -8.29
C THR A 407 -17.50 -27.49 -8.91
N LYS A 408 -17.32 -28.13 -10.08
CA LYS A 408 -18.23 -29.18 -10.51
C LYS A 408 -18.04 -30.34 -9.52
N SER A 409 -19.05 -30.57 -8.69
CA SER A 409 -19.23 -31.82 -7.98
C SER A 409 -19.30 -32.97 -9.01
N ALA A 410 -18.46 -33.98 -8.83
CA ALA A 410 -18.64 -35.26 -9.51
C ALA A 410 -19.87 -35.96 -8.89
N PRO A 411 -20.73 -36.64 -9.67
CA PRO A 411 -21.76 -37.50 -9.12
C PRO A 411 -21.12 -38.74 -8.46
N LEU A 412 -21.88 -39.30 -7.51
CA LEU A 412 -21.61 -40.44 -6.64
C LEU A 412 -20.88 -41.62 -7.29
#